data_AF-A0A2S6H3W9-F1
#
_entry.id   AF-A0A2S6H3W9-F1
#
_cell.length_a   1.000
_cell.length_b   1.000
_cell.length_c   1.000
_cell.angle_alpha   90.00
_cell.angle_beta   90.00
_cell.angle_gamma   90.00
#
_symmetry.space_group_name_H-M   'P 1'
#
loop_
_entity.id
_entity.type
_entity.pdbx_description
1 polymer ?
#
loop_
_entity_poly.entity_id
_entity_poly.type
_entity_poly.pdbx_seq_one_letter_code
_entity_poly.pdbx_strand_id
1 'polypeptide(L)'
;MVNFDAVLSDFLVIFSGCFYRPNIYKFSIITGVTLLCTACAPIPKTYIESCPYQPGQSVVETYPDMLRSTDIPIDHIIGVMQENRSFDHYFQKLPEYGQPDAEVAPANTFNLDNDGKKVFLKRASSPCLGDEPHYWNKVDEQIAGGAMSGFVTAGGTDAMTYYDESWIPYYYALANTFAIADHYHASVPSST
;
A
#
# COMPACT_ATOMS: atom_id res chain seq x y z
N MET A 1 -34.13 1.22 -5.36
CA MET A 1 -33.08 1.56 -6.35
C MET A 1 -32.65 2.98 -6.01
N VAL A 2 -31.69 3.10 -5.09
CA VAL A 2 -31.19 4.41 -4.64
C VAL A 2 -30.07 4.79 -5.61
N ASN A 3 -30.23 5.94 -6.26
CA ASN A 3 -29.30 6.46 -7.24
C ASN A 3 -28.08 7.02 -6.48
N PHE A 4 -26.96 6.29 -6.51
CA PHE A 4 -25.72 6.61 -5.78
C PHE A 4 -24.76 7.52 -6.58
N ASP A 5 -25.09 7.84 -7.83
CA ASP A 5 -24.19 8.51 -8.77
C ASP A 5 -23.88 9.99 -8.44
N ALA A 6 -24.63 10.62 -7.53
CA ALA A 6 -24.49 12.04 -7.22
C ALA A 6 -23.72 12.35 -5.92
N VAL A 7 -23.42 11.35 -5.09
CA VAL A 7 -22.86 11.61 -3.75
C VAL A 7 -21.35 11.43 -3.69
N LEU A 8 -20.74 10.73 -4.66
CA LEU A 8 -19.38 10.22 -4.50
C LEU A 8 -18.24 11.06 -5.12
N SER A 9 -18.50 12.23 -5.72
CA SER A 9 -17.43 13.01 -6.39
C SER A 9 -16.35 13.56 -5.45
N ASP A 10 -16.57 13.52 -4.13
CA ASP A 10 -15.76 14.28 -3.16
C ASP A 10 -15.11 13.41 -2.06
N PHE A 11 -15.01 12.08 -2.24
CA PHE A 11 -14.45 11.20 -1.20
C PHE A 11 -13.04 10.69 -1.50
N LEU A 12 -12.12 10.93 -0.56
CA LEU A 12 -10.85 10.23 -0.45
C LEU A 12 -10.99 9.12 0.60
N VAL A 13 -10.90 7.86 0.17
CA VAL A 13 -10.90 6.69 1.06
C VAL A 13 -9.45 6.26 1.31
N ILE A 14 -9.00 6.32 2.56
CA ILE A 14 -7.64 5.92 2.97
C ILE A 14 -7.74 4.58 3.71
N PHE A 15 -7.04 3.55 3.21
CA PHE A 15 -6.94 2.23 3.86
C PHE A 15 -5.56 2.08 4.54
N SER A 16 -5.52 1.54 5.76
CA SER A 16 -4.31 1.40 6.59
C SER A 16 -3.81 -0.04 6.70
N GLY A 17 -2.51 -0.28 6.46
CA GLY A 17 -1.83 -1.55 6.73
C GLY A 17 -0.30 -1.39 6.80
N CYS A 18 0.39 -2.01 7.77
CA CYS A 18 1.82 -1.82 8.03
C CYS A 18 2.69 -2.88 7.32
N PHE A 19 3.75 -2.46 6.63
CA PHE A 19 4.81 -3.33 6.12
C PHE A 19 6.09 -2.52 5.88
N TYR A 20 7.23 -2.97 6.40
CA TYR A 20 8.54 -2.33 6.19
C TYR A 20 9.32 -3.14 5.14
N ARG A 21 9.74 -2.51 4.04
CA ARG A 21 10.74 -3.09 3.12
C ARG A 21 12.02 -2.26 3.12
N PRO A 22 13.16 -2.79 3.60
CA PRO A 22 14.46 -2.21 3.32
C PRO A 22 14.90 -2.66 1.91
N ASN A 23 15.23 -1.69 1.05
CA ASN A 23 15.80 -1.82 -0.30
C ASN A 23 14.81 -2.02 -1.47
N ILE A 24 14.34 -0.90 -2.03
CA ILE A 24 13.95 -0.83 -3.45
C ILE A 24 14.87 0.19 -4.14
N TYR A 25 15.98 -0.31 -4.67
CA TYR A 25 16.65 0.32 -5.81
C TYR A 25 16.29 -0.50 -7.05
N LYS A 26 15.15 -0.21 -7.67
CA LYS A 26 14.84 -0.70 -9.02
C LYS A 26 14.29 0.43 -9.87
N PHE A 27 15.22 1.13 -10.51
CA PHE A 27 14.96 1.87 -11.74
C PHE A 27 14.70 0.84 -12.84
N SER A 28 13.43 0.63 -13.22
CA SER A 28 13.08 -0.07 -14.46
C SER A 28 13.17 0.94 -15.61
N ILE A 29 14.25 0.86 -16.38
CA ILE A 29 14.34 1.50 -17.69
C ILE A 29 13.50 0.63 -18.65
N ILE A 30 12.26 1.04 -18.91
CA ILE A 30 11.49 0.50 -20.03
C ILE A 30 12.05 1.12 -21.31
N THR A 31 12.68 0.27 -22.10
CA THR A 31 13.15 0.54 -23.45
C THR A 31 11.96 0.52 -24.40
N GLY A 32 11.81 1.56 -25.25
CA GLY A 32 11.10 1.39 -26.52
C GLY A 32 10.02 2.39 -26.92
N VAL A 33 10.30 3.70 -26.91
CA VAL A 33 9.72 4.62 -27.92
C VAL A 33 10.81 5.58 -28.36
N THR A 34 11.31 5.40 -29.58
CA THR A 34 12.29 6.30 -30.20
C THR A 34 11.59 7.58 -30.65
N LEU A 35 11.38 8.51 -29.73
CA LEU A 35 11.17 9.91 -30.06
C LEU A 35 12.55 10.58 -30.08
N LEU A 36 13.01 10.97 -31.28
CA LEU A 36 14.24 11.74 -31.47
C LEU A 36 14.10 13.10 -30.77
N CYS A 37 14.46 13.14 -29.48
CA CYS A 37 14.75 14.37 -28.76
C CYS A 37 16.27 14.40 -28.52
N THR A 38 17.00 15.03 -29.43
CA THR A 38 18.41 15.37 -29.25
C THR A 38 18.55 16.46 -28.20
N ALA A 39 18.42 16.08 -26.93
CA ALA A 39 19.02 16.71 -25.73
C ALA A 39 18.51 15.99 -24.46
N CYS A 40 18.87 14.72 -24.25
CA CYS A 40 18.82 14.18 -22.89
C CYS A 40 20.06 14.70 -22.16
N ALA A 41 19.96 15.89 -21.56
CA ALA A 41 20.95 16.32 -20.59
C ALA A 41 20.97 15.27 -19.46
N PRO A 42 22.16 14.82 -19.00
CA PRO A 42 22.22 13.95 -17.83
C PRO A 42 21.56 14.68 -16.65
N ILE A 43 20.63 14.02 -15.96
CA ILE A 43 20.08 14.54 -14.70
C ILE A 43 21.28 14.77 -13.78
N PRO A 44 21.57 16.01 -13.38
CA PRO A 44 22.68 16.27 -12.49
C PRO A 44 22.43 15.50 -11.19
N LYS A 45 23.37 14.63 -10.80
CA LYS A 45 23.42 14.02 -9.47
C LYS A 45 23.83 15.07 -8.44
N THR A 46 23.13 16.19 -8.38
CA THR A 46 23.19 17.07 -7.21
C THR A 46 22.36 16.39 -6.13
N TYR A 47 23.05 15.64 -5.27
CA TYR A 47 22.58 15.49 -3.90
C TYR A 47 22.25 16.89 -3.40
N ILE A 48 21.01 17.13 -2.96
CA ILE A 48 20.66 18.38 -2.28
C ILE A 48 21.45 18.37 -0.98
N GLU A 49 22.62 19.01 -0.97
CA GLU A 49 23.56 18.99 0.16
C GLU A 49 23.05 19.72 1.41
N SER A 50 21.90 20.39 1.34
CA SER A 50 21.21 20.90 2.51
C SER A 50 19.74 21.18 2.18
N CYS A 51 18.85 20.83 3.09
CA CYS A 51 17.47 21.28 3.02
C CYS A 51 17.49 22.83 2.96
N PRO A 52 16.96 23.48 1.91
CA PRO A 52 16.99 24.93 1.79
C PRO A 52 16.09 25.62 2.84
N TYR A 53 15.31 24.81 3.57
CA TYR A 53 14.34 25.28 4.54
C TYR A 53 14.91 25.28 5.96
N GLN A 54 14.65 26.36 6.70
CA GLN A 54 14.99 26.52 8.09
C GLN A 54 13.91 25.90 9.00
N PRO A 55 14.28 25.40 10.20
CA PRO A 55 13.31 24.96 11.19
C PRO A 55 12.25 26.04 11.48
N GLY A 56 10.98 25.64 11.47
CA GLY A 56 9.84 26.53 11.75
C GLY A 56 9.27 27.26 10.53
N GLN A 57 9.87 27.12 9.33
CA GLN A 57 9.25 27.61 8.10
C GLN A 57 7.96 26.83 7.80
N SER A 58 6.92 27.57 7.45
CA SER A 58 5.61 27.03 7.11
C SER A 58 5.61 26.36 5.73
N VAL A 59 4.60 25.52 5.47
CA VAL A 59 4.41 24.87 4.15
C VAL A 59 4.26 25.92 3.05
N VAL A 60 3.63 27.07 3.33
CA VAL A 60 3.46 28.16 2.35
C VAL A 60 4.80 28.80 1.98
N GLU A 61 5.75 28.90 2.91
CA GLU A 61 7.08 29.45 2.64
C GLU A 61 7.99 28.47 1.91
N THR A 62 7.82 27.18 2.17
CA THR A 62 8.66 26.12 1.60
C THR A 62 8.13 25.62 0.25
N TYR A 63 6.81 25.71 0.03
CA TYR A 63 6.09 25.30 -1.19
C TYR A 63 5.01 26.34 -1.56
N PRO A 64 5.41 27.52 -2.10
CA PRO A 64 4.49 28.62 -2.38
C PRO A 64 3.47 28.32 -3.48
N ASP A 65 3.80 27.39 -4.38
CA ASP A 65 2.96 26.97 -5.51
C ASP A 65 2.07 25.76 -5.20
N MET A 66 2.16 25.20 -3.99
CA MET A 66 1.27 24.12 -3.57
C MET A 66 -0.13 24.70 -3.30
N LEU A 67 -1.17 24.00 -3.79
CA LEU A 67 -2.57 24.34 -3.52
C LEU A 67 -2.74 24.61 -2.02
N ARG A 68 -3.22 25.81 -1.68
CA ARG A 68 -3.50 26.13 -0.28
C ARG A 68 -4.70 25.31 0.16
N SER A 69 -4.75 24.98 1.45
CA SER A 69 -5.89 24.25 2.04
C SER A 69 -7.25 24.87 1.66
N THR A 70 -7.32 26.19 1.50
CA THR A 70 -8.54 26.92 1.08
C THR A 70 -8.91 26.75 -0.39
N ASP A 71 -7.98 26.31 -1.24
CA ASP A 71 -8.20 26.11 -2.68
C ASP A 71 -8.58 24.66 -3.00
N ILE A 72 -8.48 23.76 -2.02
CA ILE A 72 -8.94 22.37 -2.13
C ILE A 72 -10.46 22.39 -1.89
N PRO A 73 -11.29 22.02 -2.87
CA PRO A 73 -12.74 22.09 -2.77
C PRO A 73 -13.31 20.92 -1.95
N ILE A 74 -12.78 20.68 -0.75
CA ILE A 74 -13.23 19.61 0.16
C ILE A 74 -13.65 20.26 1.49
N ASP A 75 -14.97 20.31 1.74
CA ASP A 75 -15.54 20.87 2.97
C ASP A 75 -15.60 19.85 4.12
N HIS A 76 -15.62 18.55 3.79
CA HIS A 76 -15.83 17.47 4.74
C HIS A 76 -14.90 16.28 4.49
N ILE A 77 -14.25 15.81 5.56
CA ILE A 77 -13.46 14.58 5.54
C ILE A 77 -14.16 13.57 6.44
N ILE A 78 -14.59 12.45 5.86
CA ILE A 78 -15.17 11.33 6.61
C ILE A 78 -14.11 10.24 6.74
N GLY A 79 -13.62 10.04 7.96
CA GLY A 79 -12.71 8.95 8.26
C GLY A 79 -13.46 7.65 8.54
N VAL A 80 -13.30 6.65 7.66
CA VAL A 80 -13.79 5.28 7.90
C VAL A 80 -12.58 4.41 8.26
N MET A 81 -12.46 4.08 9.54
CA MET A 81 -11.39 3.21 10.03
C MET A 81 -11.87 1.75 10.03
N GLN A 82 -11.10 0.90 9.37
CA GLN A 82 -11.32 -0.54 9.31
C GLN A 82 -10.25 -1.26 10.12
N GLU A 83 -10.54 -2.50 10.50
CA GLU A 83 -9.70 -3.29 11.39
C GLU A 83 -8.95 -4.42 10.66
N ASN A 84 -7.75 -4.70 11.16
CA ASN A 84 -7.02 -5.97 11.09
C ASN A 84 -6.81 -6.61 9.71
N ARG A 85 -6.65 -5.84 8.63
CA ARG A 85 -6.39 -6.41 7.29
C ARG A 85 -5.25 -5.69 6.59
N SER A 86 -4.27 -6.45 6.09
CA SER A 86 -3.17 -5.92 5.31
C SER A 86 -3.60 -5.64 3.87
N PHE A 87 -2.80 -4.82 3.16
CA PHE A 87 -3.05 -4.51 1.76
C PHE A 87 -3.08 -5.77 0.90
N ASP A 88 -2.05 -6.63 0.96
CA ASP A 88 -2.02 -7.88 0.20
C ASP A 88 -3.19 -8.82 0.58
N HIS A 89 -3.70 -8.77 1.81
CA HIS A 89 -4.86 -9.59 2.17
C HIS A 89 -6.14 -9.18 1.42
N TYR A 90 -6.35 -7.90 1.14
CA TYR A 90 -7.52 -7.44 0.36
C TYR A 90 -7.23 -7.34 -1.14
N PHE A 91 -6.06 -6.83 -1.49
CA PHE A 91 -5.77 -6.30 -2.82
C PHE A 91 -4.63 -7.01 -3.55
N GLN A 92 -4.17 -8.18 -3.08
CA GLN A 92 -3.17 -9.00 -3.80
C GLN A 92 -3.50 -9.21 -5.29
N LYS A 93 -4.79 -9.26 -5.62
CA LYS A 93 -5.27 -9.50 -6.99
C LYS A 93 -5.69 -8.23 -7.72
N LEU A 94 -5.67 -7.06 -7.07
CA LEU A 94 -6.13 -5.80 -7.64
C LEU A 94 -5.51 -5.46 -9.02
N PRO A 95 -4.23 -5.80 -9.32
CA PRO A 95 -3.67 -5.64 -10.67
C PRO A 95 -4.42 -6.36 -11.79
N GLU A 96 -5.10 -7.46 -11.48
CA GLU A 96 -5.89 -8.23 -12.44
C GLU A 96 -7.33 -7.72 -12.57
N TYR A 97 -7.75 -6.81 -11.68
CA TYR A 97 -9.13 -6.33 -11.57
C TYR A 97 -9.27 -4.82 -11.78
N GLY A 98 -8.33 -4.17 -12.46
CA GLY A 98 -8.51 -2.79 -12.95
C GLY A 98 -7.42 -1.79 -12.58
N GLN A 99 -6.55 -2.11 -11.61
CA GLN A 99 -5.42 -1.26 -11.23
C GLN A 99 -4.08 -1.97 -11.49
N PRO A 100 -3.65 -2.14 -12.75
CA PRO A 100 -2.47 -2.92 -13.12
C PRO A 100 -1.15 -2.41 -12.50
N ASP A 101 -1.12 -1.13 -12.10
CA ASP A 101 0.06 -0.49 -11.49
C ASP A 101 0.16 -0.70 -9.98
N ALA A 102 -0.87 -1.28 -9.32
CA ALA A 102 -0.85 -1.51 -7.88
C ALA A 102 0.26 -2.50 -7.50
N GLU A 103 1.13 -2.12 -6.56
CA GLU A 103 2.19 -2.99 -6.06
C GLU A 103 1.64 -4.03 -5.07
N VAL A 104 1.85 -5.30 -5.37
CA VAL A 104 1.41 -6.45 -4.56
C VAL A 104 2.57 -7.41 -4.31
N ALA A 105 2.41 -8.35 -3.37
CA ALA A 105 3.43 -9.38 -3.19
C ALA A 105 3.70 -10.13 -4.51
N PRO A 106 4.98 -10.43 -4.83
CA PRO A 106 5.31 -11.14 -6.06
C PRO A 106 4.64 -12.52 -6.17
N ALA A 107 4.46 -12.98 -7.41
CA ALA A 107 4.03 -14.35 -7.67
C ALA A 107 4.96 -15.37 -6.99
N ASN A 108 4.38 -16.45 -6.47
CA ASN A 108 5.08 -17.51 -5.73
C ASN A 108 5.74 -17.05 -4.41
N THR A 109 5.30 -15.93 -3.83
CA THR A 109 5.68 -15.54 -2.46
C THR A 109 5.32 -16.65 -1.48
N PHE A 110 6.26 -16.98 -0.57
CA PHE A 110 6.08 -18.00 0.45
C PHE A 110 6.80 -17.62 1.75
N ASN A 111 6.37 -18.26 2.83
CA ASN A 111 7.08 -18.32 4.10
C ASN A 111 7.30 -19.78 4.49
N LEU A 112 8.27 -20.05 5.36
CA LEU A 112 8.48 -21.40 5.89
C LEU A 112 7.64 -21.59 7.14
N ASP A 113 7.08 -22.78 7.33
CA ASP A 113 6.54 -23.19 8.63
C ASP A 113 7.65 -23.67 9.57
N ASN A 114 7.26 -24.09 10.78
CA ASN A 114 8.19 -24.58 11.82
C ASN A 114 8.98 -25.84 11.39
N ASP A 115 8.49 -26.57 10.37
CA ASP A 115 9.15 -27.77 9.82
C ASP A 115 9.99 -27.45 8.57
N GLY A 116 10.09 -26.17 8.18
CA GLY A 116 10.83 -25.72 6.99
C GLY A 116 10.08 -25.96 5.68
N LYS A 117 8.78 -26.26 5.72
CA LYS A 117 7.96 -26.44 4.52
C LYS A 117 7.43 -25.08 4.05
N LYS A 118 7.40 -24.91 2.72
CA LYS A 118 6.88 -23.69 2.09
C LYS A 118 5.36 -23.61 2.20
N VAL A 119 4.88 -22.47 2.70
CA VAL A 119 3.49 -22.05 2.65
C VAL A 119 3.42 -20.86 1.71
N PHE A 120 2.83 -21.08 0.54
CA PHE A 120 2.64 -20.06 -0.48
C PHE A 120 1.43 -19.19 -0.16
N LEU A 121 1.52 -17.92 -0.55
CA LEU A 121 0.38 -17.01 -0.55
C LEU A 121 -0.74 -17.61 -1.43
N LYS A 122 -1.94 -17.75 -0.85
CA LYS A 122 -3.08 -18.43 -1.49
C LYS A 122 -4.39 -17.67 -1.28
N ARG A 123 -5.37 -17.91 -2.14
CA ARG A 123 -6.73 -17.40 -1.92
C ARG A 123 -7.29 -17.98 -0.62
N ALA A 124 -7.94 -17.16 0.19
CA ALA A 124 -8.63 -17.58 1.41
C ALA A 124 -9.70 -18.63 1.09
N SER A 125 -9.80 -19.65 1.95
CA SER A 125 -10.80 -20.72 1.83
C SER A 125 -12.18 -20.31 2.38
N SER A 126 -12.24 -19.23 3.15
CA SER A 126 -13.41 -18.76 3.88
C SER A 126 -13.35 -17.23 3.98
N PRO A 127 -14.50 -16.52 4.02
CA PRO A 127 -14.53 -15.09 4.32
C PRO A 127 -14.35 -14.82 5.83
N CYS A 128 -14.44 -15.87 6.65
CA CYS A 128 -14.26 -15.82 8.09
C CYS A 128 -12.98 -16.59 8.41
N LEU A 129 -11.87 -15.86 8.49
CA LEU A 129 -10.60 -16.36 8.97
C LEU A 129 -10.42 -16.02 10.45
N GLY A 130 -9.55 -16.78 11.12
CA GLY A 130 -9.11 -16.44 12.46
C GLY A 130 -8.40 -15.09 12.48
N ASP A 131 -8.40 -14.47 13.65
CA ASP A 131 -7.62 -13.25 13.86
C ASP A 131 -6.14 -13.61 14.00
N GLU A 132 -5.31 -12.90 13.23
CA GLU A 132 -3.87 -13.09 13.20
C GLU A 132 -3.23 -12.27 14.32
N PRO A 133 -2.27 -12.82 15.10
CA PRO A 133 -1.48 -12.02 16.03
C PRO A 133 -0.90 -10.73 15.42
N HIS A 134 -1.43 -9.59 15.87
CA HIS A 134 -1.12 -8.26 15.32
C HIS A 134 -0.53 -7.29 16.35
N TYR A 135 -0.11 -7.78 17.53
CA TYR A 135 0.53 -6.99 18.57
C TYR A 135 2.06 -6.92 18.37
N TRP A 136 2.70 -5.85 18.87
CA TRP A 136 4.09 -5.46 18.57
C TRP A 136 5.10 -6.60 18.41
N ASN A 137 5.27 -7.47 19.41
CA ASN A 137 6.30 -8.50 19.34
C ASN A 137 6.01 -9.57 18.29
N LYS A 138 4.73 -9.85 18.00
CA LYS A 138 4.38 -10.78 16.93
C LYS A 138 4.63 -10.17 15.56
N VAL A 139 4.29 -8.90 15.37
CA VAL A 139 4.58 -8.20 14.12
C VAL A 139 6.10 -8.10 13.90
N ASP A 140 6.90 -7.86 14.94
CA ASP A 140 8.37 -7.90 14.84
C ASP A 140 8.90 -9.27 14.40
N GLU A 141 8.39 -10.36 15.01
CA GLU A 141 8.70 -11.74 14.60
C GLU A 141 8.33 -11.98 13.12
N GLN A 142 7.18 -11.48 12.67
CA GLN A 142 6.72 -11.61 11.28
C GLN A 142 7.62 -10.86 10.29
N ILE A 143 7.99 -9.61 10.63
CA ILE A 143 8.88 -8.76 9.83
C ILE A 143 10.27 -9.38 9.71
N ALA A 144 10.73 -10.09 10.74
CA ALA A 144 11.98 -10.84 10.74
C ALA A 144 13.18 -10.00 10.26
N GLY A 145 13.37 -8.81 10.84
CA GLY A 145 14.44 -7.89 10.45
C GLY A 145 14.33 -7.34 9.02
N GLY A 146 13.12 -7.33 8.45
CA GLY A 146 12.85 -6.86 7.07
C GLY A 146 12.92 -7.96 6.02
N ALA A 147 13.16 -9.22 6.42
CA ALA A 147 13.13 -10.37 5.51
C ALA A 147 11.70 -10.80 5.13
N MET A 148 10.71 -10.42 5.93
CA MET A 148 9.28 -10.70 5.71
C MET A 148 9.02 -12.22 5.62
N SER A 149 9.67 -12.97 6.52
CA SER A 149 9.74 -14.43 6.50
C SER A 149 9.13 -15.11 7.72
N GLY A 150 8.58 -14.37 8.68
CA GLY A 150 8.07 -14.90 9.94
C GLY A 150 6.54 -15.05 10.03
N PHE A 151 5.79 -14.72 8.98
CA PHE A 151 4.31 -14.73 8.99
C PHE A 151 3.73 -16.06 9.43
N VAL A 152 4.26 -17.16 8.89
CA VAL A 152 3.73 -18.50 9.18
C VAL A 152 4.15 -18.99 10.56
N THR A 153 5.39 -18.73 10.97
CA THR A 153 5.90 -19.18 12.27
C THR A 153 5.31 -18.40 13.44
N ALA A 154 5.04 -17.10 13.24
CA ALA A 154 4.49 -16.23 14.26
C ALA A 154 2.95 -16.26 14.31
N GLY A 155 2.30 -16.47 13.15
CA GLY A 155 0.87 -16.31 12.95
C GLY A 155 0.08 -17.53 12.49
N GLY A 156 0.77 -18.49 11.89
CA GLY A 156 0.14 -19.63 11.25
C GLY A 156 -0.14 -19.40 9.78
N THR A 157 -0.77 -20.39 9.14
CA THR A 157 -0.87 -20.42 7.67
C THR A 157 -1.87 -19.42 7.10
N ASP A 158 -2.80 -18.92 7.91
CA ASP A 158 -3.83 -17.99 7.47
C ASP A 158 -3.26 -16.58 7.22
N ALA A 159 -2.12 -16.24 7.84
CA ALA A 159 -1.33 -15.05 7.52
C ALA A 159 -0.89 -15.00 6.04
N MET A 160 -0.82 -16.17 5.37
CA MET A 160 -0.46 -16.29 3.95
C MET A 160 -1.70 -16.44 3.07
N THR A 161 -2.76 -15.66 3.33
CA THR A 161 -3.98 -15.68 2.53
C THR A 161 -4.38 -14.31 1.98
N TYR A 162 -5.14 -14.30 0.88
CA TYR A 162 -5.74 -13.11 0.29
C TYR A 162 -7.20 -13.32 -0.16
N TYR A 163 -7.93 -12.22 -0.25
CA TYR A 163 -9.20 -12.11 -0.96
C TYR A 163 -9.01 -11.57 -2.38
N ASP A 164 -9.99 -11.85 -3.22
CA ASP A 164 -10.13 -11.27 -4.56
C ASP A 164 -11.47 -10.55 -4.68
N GLU A 165 -11.74 -9.95 -5.85
CA GLU A 165 -12.99 -9.24 -6.12
C GLU A 165 -14.24 -10.09 -5.80
N SER A 166 -14.19 -11.42 -6.00
CA SER A 166 -15.34 -12.27 -5.74
C SER A 166 -15.68 -12.41 -4.25
N TRP A 167 -14.70 -12.22 -3.36
CA TRP A 167 -14.89 -12.21 -1.91
C TRP A 167 -15.32 -10.84 -1.39
N ILE A 168 -14.72 -9.77 -1.94
CA ILE A 168 -14.88 -8.41 -1.44
C ILE A 168 -15.17 -7.39 -2.57
N PRO A 169 -16.25 -7.59 -3.35
CA PRO A 169 -16.49 -6.82 -4.58
C PRO A 169 -16.68 -5.33 -4.32
N TYR A 170 -17.24 -4.97 -3.16
CA TYR A 170 -17.39 -3.58 -2.73
C TYR A 170 -16.06 -2.84 -2.67
N TYR A 171 -15.01 -3.46 -2.13
CA TYR A 171 -13.70 -2.82 -1.96
C TYR A 171 -12.96 -2.67 -3.28
N TYR A 172 -13.08 -3.65 -4.18
CA TYR A 172 -12.54 -3.56 -5.53
C TYR A 172 -13.26 -2.49 -6.36
N ALA A 173 -14.59 -2.38 -6.22
CA ALA A 173 -15.34 -1.31 -6.86
C ALA A 173 -14.88 0.08 -6.40
N LEU A 174 -14.64 0.27 -5.09
CA LEU A 174 -14.08 1.53 -4.57
C LEU A 174 -12.68 1.79 -5.12
N ALA A 175 -11.79 0.79 -5.10
CA ALA A 175 -10.42 0.93 -5.58
C ALA A 175 -10.34 1.25 -7.08
N ASN A 176 -11.32 0.80 -7.88
CA ASN A 176 -11.40 1.09 -9.32
C ASN A 176 -12.10 2.41 -9.64
N THR A 177 -12.91 2.93 -8.72
CA THR A 177 -13.65 4.19 -8.92
C THR A 177 -12.88 5.39 -8.38
N PHE A 178 -12.16 5.21 -7.27
CA PHE A 178 -11.44 6.26 -6.55
C PHE A 178 -9.94 5.96 -6.45
N ALA A 179 -9.19 6.91 -5.89
CA ALA A 179 -7.79 6.70 -5.59
C ALA A 179 -7.61 5.66 -4.47
N ILE A 180 -6.55 4.86 -4.59
CA ILE A 180 -6.07 3.95 -3.56
C ILE A 180 -4.58 4.22 -3.33
N ALA A 181 -4.12 4.07 -2.08
CA ALA A 181 -2.71 4.15 -1.74
C ALA A 181 -2.18 2.74 -1.45
N ASP A 182 -1.27 2.26 -2.29
CA ASP A 182 -0.60 0.96 -2.16
C ASP A 182 0.72 1.03 -1.38
N HIS A 183 1.21 2.24 -1.06
CA HIS A 183 2.36 2.50 -0.17
C HIS A 183 1.99 3.25 1.12
N TYR A 184 0.76 3.06 1.63
CA TYR A 184 0.34 3.60 2.91
C TYR A 184 0.67 2.64 4.06
N HIS A 185 1.32 3.14 5.11
CA HIS A 185 1.77 2.32 6.24
C HIS A 185 1.31 2.88 7.59
N ALA A 186 0.99 2.00 8.53
CA ALA A 186 0.74 2.41 9.91
C ALA A 186 2.01 3.03 10.52
N SER A 187 1.86 4.04 11.37
CA SER A 187 2.96 4.74 12.04
C SER A 187 3.84 3.82 12.91
N VAL A 188 3.26 2.71 13.38
CA VAL A 188 3.91 1.71 14.23
C VAL A 188 3.41 0.32 13.83
N PRO A 189 4.30 -0.69 13.68
CA PRO A 189 3.91 -2.09 13.47
C PRO A 189 3.37 -2.72 14.76
N SER A 190 2.12 -2.44 15.12
CA SER A 190 1.48 -2.94 16.34
C SER A 190 -0.05 -3.02 16.18
N SER A 191 -0.73 -3.45 17.24
CA SER A 191 -2.18 -3.48 17.33
C SER A 191 -2.78 -2.08 17.45
N THR A 192 -4.10 -2.04 17.22
CA THR A 192 -4.97 -0.93 17.61
C THR A 192 -4.86 -0.58 19.09
#